data_AF-A0A1Y5K0E4-F1
#
_entry.id   AF-A0A1Y5K0E4-F1
#
_cell.length_a   1.000
_cell.length_b   1.000
_cell.length_c   1.000
_cell.angle_alpha   90.00
_cell.angle_beta   90.00
_cell.angle_gamma   90.00
#
_symmetry.space_group_name_H-M   'P 1'
#
loop_
_entity.id
_entity.type
_entity.pdbx_description
1 polymer ?
#
loop_
_entity_poly.entity_id
_entity_poly.type
_entity_poly.pdbx_seq_one_letter_code
_entity_poly.pdbx_strand_id
1 'polypeptide(L)'
;MSNQPPKSSVKKHTNFSELEHLKAEHFDIYQELIKQFEFDDRVCQEWLTKTKRPLQGKSPFEQLTINADEVMDMLVRMRTGDFS
;
A
#
# COMPACT_ATOMS: atom_id res chain seq x y z
N MET A 1 -31.60 8.49 -19.86
CA MET A 1 -30.34 9.13 -19.43
C MET A 1 -29.55 8.10 -18.65
N SER A 2 -28.41 7.70 -19.20
CA SER A 2 -27.58 6.59 -18.72
C SER A 2 -26.51 7.16 -17.79
N ASN A 3 -26.56 6.84 -16.50
CA ASN A 3 -25.50 7.15 -15.54
C ASN A 3 -25.25 5.90 -14.68
N GLN A 4 -24.49 4.94 -15.22
CA GLN A 4 -23.84 3.93 -14.39
C GLN A 4 -22.53 4.55 -13.87
N PRO A 5 -22.23 4.47 -12.56
CA PRO A 5 -20.90 4.79 -12.06
C PRO A 5 -19.89 3.79 -12.65
N PRO A 6 -18.62 4.19 -12.87
CA PRO A 6 -17.63 3.32 -13.48
C PRO A 6 -17.43 2.09 -12.60
N LYS A 7 -17.66 0.93 -13.20
CA LYS A 7 -17.40 -0.38 -12.63
C LYS A 7 -15.93 -0.43 -12.22
N SER A 8 -15.68 -0.34 -10.91
CA SER A 8 -14.41 -0.75 -10.32
C SER A 8 -14.14 -2.15 -10.83
N SER A 9 -13.18 -2.24 -11.74
CA SER A 9 -12.78 -3.47 -12.37
C SER A 9 -12.03 -4.24 -11.30
N VAL A 10 -12.77 -5.03 -10.53
CA VAL A 10 -12.21 -6.03 -9.62
C VAL A 10 -11.55 -7.08 -10.51
N LYS A 11 -10.35 -6.76 -11.01
CA LYS A 11 -9.40 -7.77 -11.43
C LYS A 11 -9.18 -8.62 -10.20
N LYS A 12 -9.40 -9.92 -10.34
CA LYS A 12 -9.01 -10.94 -9.35
C LYS A 12 -7.52 -10.75 -9.06
N HIS A 13 -7.20 -9.97 -8.04
CA HIS A 13 -5.86 -9.90 -7.50
C HIS A 13 -5.61 -11.21 -6.77
N THR A 14 -4.83 -12.07 -7.40
CA THR A 14 -4.03 -13.08 -6.70
C THR A 14 -3.41 -12.38 -5.50
N ASN A 15 -3.86 -12.69 -4.28
CA ASN A 15 -3.56 -11.94 -3.05
C ASN A 15 -2.07 -11.86 -2.65
N PHE A 16 -1.16 -12.36 -3.49
CA PHE A 16 0.30 -12.32 -3.32
C PHE A 16 1.01 -11.40 -4.32
N SER A 17 0.31 -10.84 -5.32
CA SER A 17 1.00 -10.12 -6.41
C SER A 17 1.62 -8.80 -5.98
N GLU A 18 0.96 -8.05 -5.11
CA GLU A 18 1.38 -6.69 -4.76
C GLU A 18 2.54 -6.70 -3.78
N LEU A 19 2.52 -7.60 -2.79
CA LEU A 19 3.62 -7.74 -1.84
C LEU A 19 4.90 -8.26 -2.52
N GLU A 20 4.78 -9.22 -3.44
CA GLU A 20 5.92 -9.70 -4.24
C GLU A 20 6.43 -8.62 -5.22
N HIS A 21 5.52 -7.83 -5.81
CA HIS A 21 5.91 -6.70 -6.65
C HIS A 21 6.64 -5.62 -5.85
N LEU A 22 6.14 -5.29 -4.65
CA LEU A 22 6.80 -4.38 -3.72
C LEU A 22 8.20 -4.89 -3.37
N LYS A 23 8.34 -6.18 -3.08
CA LYS A 23 9.64 -6.80 -2.78
C LYS A 23 10.63 -6.72 -3.96
N ALA A 24 10.13 -6.83 -5.19
CA ALA A 24 10.95 -6.78 -6.39
C ALA A 24 11.40 -5.36 -6.76
N GLU A 25 10.50 -4.36 -6.63
CA GLU A 25 10.74 -2.99 -7.11
C GLU A 25 11.15 -2.00 -6.02
N HIS A 26 10.67 -2.20 -4.78
CA HIS A 26 10.87 -1.30 -3.64
C HIS A 26 11.24 -2.09 -2.38
N PHE A 27 12.39 -2.77 -2.43
CA PHE A 27 12.81 -3.72 -1.40
C PHE A 27 12.96 -3.09 0.01
N ASP A 28 13.38 -1.84 0.08
CA ASP A 28 13.49 -1.07 1.33
C ASP A 28 12.13 -0.82 1.98
N ILE A 29 11.13 -0.42 1.20
CA ILE A 29 9.74 -0.25 1.66
C ILE A 29 9.16 -1.60 2.08
N TYR A 30 9.40 -2.66 1.29
CA TYR A 30 9.02 -4.03 1.67
C TYR A 30 9.61 -4.43 3.02
N GLN A 31 10.91 -4.22 3.22
CA GLN A 31 11.59 -4.55 4.47
C GLN A 31 11.03 -3.79 5.67
N GLU A 32 10.75 -2.50 5.51
CA GLU A 32 10.16 -1.69 6.59
C GLU A 32 8.75 -2.17 6.92
N LEU A 33 7.93 -2.43 5.89
CA LEU A 33 6.56 -2.91 6.04
C LEU A 33 6.47 -4.25 6.79
N ILE A 34 7.20 -5.28 6.33
CA ILE A 34 7.15 -6.60 6.96
C ILE A 34 7.67 -6.57 8.40
N LYS A 35 8.68 -5.75 8.70
CA LYS A 35 9.23 -5.62 10.06
C LYS A 35 8.21 -5.00 11.01
N GLN A 36 7.48 -3.98 10.57
CA GLN A 36 6.45 -3.33 11.39
C GLN A 36 5.25 -4.24 11.68
N PHE A 37 4.91 -5.12 10.75
CA PHE A 37 3.78 -6.05 10.88
C PHE A 37 4.21 -7.48 11.24
N GLU A 38 5.36 -7.64 11.91
CA GLU A 38 5.82 -8.93 12.45
C GLU A 38 5.87 -10.07 11.41
N PHE A 39 6.16 -9.73 10.15
CA PHE A 39 6.19 -10.65 9.01
C PHE A 39 4.83 -11.33 8.71
N ASP A 40 3.72 -10.73 9.13
CA ASP A 40 2.38 -11.16 8.70
C ASP A 40 2.07 -10.62 7.30
N ASP A 41 2.32 -11.45 6.28
CA ASP A 41 2.08 -11.14 4.88
C ASP A 41 0.63 -10.72 4.61
N ARG A 42 -0.35 -11.30 5.33
CA ARG A 42 -1.77 -10.97 5.14
C ARG A 42 -2.05 -9.55 5.60
N VAL A 43 -1.52 -9.15 6.75
CA VAL A 43 -1.64 -7.78 7.26
C VAL A 43 -0.90 -6.80 6.36
N CYS A 44 0.30 -7.17 5.88
CA CYS A 44 1.06 -6.36 4.93
C CYS A 44 0.29 -6.12 3.63
N GLN A 45 -0.26 -7.18 3.03
CA GLN A 45 -1.07 -7.11 1.81
C GLN A 45 -2.33 -6.25 2.03
N GLU A 46 -3.02 -6.45 3.15
CA GLU A 46 -4.21 -5.65 3.48
C GLU A 46 -3.85 -4.17 3.68
N TRP A 47 -2.73 -3.88 4.33
CA TRP A 47 -2.24 -2.51 4.49
C TRP A 47 -1.86 -1.88 3.15
N LEU A 48 -1.21 -2.64 2.27
CA LEU A 48 -0.72 -2.19 0.97
C LEU A 48 -1.85 -1.88 -0.02
N THR A 49 -2.96 -2.61 0.06
CA THR A 49 -4.11 -2.50 -0.85
C THR A 49 -5.25 -1.62 -0.35
N LYS A 50 -5.33 -1.36 0.97
CA LYS A 50 -6.33 -0.43 1.52
C LYS A 50 -5.95 1.02 1.35
N THR A 51 -6.93 1.84 0.99
CA THR A 51 -6.77 3.28 0.86
C THR A 51 -6.40 3.95 2.18
N LYS A 52 -5.56 4.98 2.12
CA LYS A 52 -5.07 5.72 3.29
C LYS A 52 -5.36 7.21 3.13
N ARG A 53 -5.91 7.82 4.18
CA ARG A 53 -6.19 9.26 4.21
C ARG A 53 -4.94 10.12 3.99
N PRO A 54 -3.77 9.82 4.59
CA PRO A 54 -2.53 10.56 4.31
C PRO A 54 -2.12 10.54 2.82
N LEU A 55 -2.49 9.49 2.08
CA LEU A 55 -2.22 9.34 0.65
C LEU A 55 -3.40 9.81 -0.22
N GLN A 56 -4.19 10.77 0.29
CA GLN A 56 -5.34 11.35 -0.40
C GLN A 56 -6.38 10.31 -0.86
N GLY A 57 -6.54 9.23 -0.10
CA GLY A 57 -7.48 8.16 -0.43
C GLY A 57 -6.98 7.14 -1.45
N LYS A 58 -5.70 7.18 -1.83
CA LYS A 58 -5.05 6.10 -2.59
C LYS A 58 -4.56 4.99 -1.64
N SER A 59 -4.46 3.78 -2.16
CA SER A 59 -3.72 2.71 -1.48
C SER A 59 -2.21 2.97 -1.54
N PRO A 60 -1.42 2.49 -0.56
CA PRO A 60 0.03 2.54 -0.65
C PRO A 60 0.55 1.93 -1.94
N PHE A 61 -0.04 0.83 -2.42
CA PHE A 61 0.36 0.21 -3.69
C PHE A 61 0.21 1.15 -4.89
N GLU A 62 -0.94 1.82 -5.03
CA GLU A 62 -1.16 2.80 -6.10
C GLU A 62 -0.17 3.97 -5.98
N GLN A 63 0.11 4.41 -4.75
CA GLN A 63 1.01 5.52 -4.48
C GLN A 63 2.47 5.22 -4.86
N LEU A 64 2.93 3.95 -4.80
CA LEU A 64 4.28 3.57 -5.23
C LEU A 64 4.59 3.98 -6.67
N THR A 65 3.58 3.94 -7.55
CA THR A 65 3.71 4.32 -8.96
C THR A 65 3.79 5.84 -9.20
N ILE A 66 3.51 6.63 -8.16
CA ILE A 66 3.44 8.09 -8.20
C ILE A 66 4.62 8.69 -7.43
N ASN A 67 4.73 8.32 -6.15
CA ASN A 67 5.78 8.77 -5.25
C ASN A 67 5.98 7.75 -4.12
N ALA A 68 7.03 6.93 -4.23
CA ALA A 68 7.38 5.91 -3.25
C ALA A 68 7.86 6.50 -1.91
N ASP A 69 8.48 7.69 -1.92
CA ASP A 69 8.97 8.35 -0.71
C ASP A 69 7.83 8.68 0.25
N GLU A 70 6.65 9.05 -0.25
CA GLU A 70 5.45 9.27 0.58
C GLU A 70 4.99 7.99 1.30
N VAL A 71 5.18 6.82 0.68
CA VAL A 71 4.84 5.53 1.29
C VAL A 71 5.85 5.18 2.39
N MET A 72 7.14 5.41 2.13
CA MET A 72 8.20 5.20 3.12
C MET A 72 8.06 6.16 4.31
N ASP A 73 7.83 7.44 4.05
CA ASP A 73 7.57 8.45 5.08
C ASP A 73 6.38 8.06 5.96
N MET A 74 5.30 7.55 5.36
CA MET A 74 4.15 7.06 6.11
C MET A 74 4.52 5.90 7.03
N LEU A 75 5.33 4.93 6.57
CA LEU A 75 5.84 3.84 7.41
C LEU A 75 6.72 4.36 8.54
N VAL A 76 7.62 5.31 8.26
CA VAL A 76 8.49 5.90 9.30
C VAL A 76 7.65 6.62 10.37
N ARG A 77 6.62 7.37 9.97
CA ARG A 77 5.68 8.04 10.89
C ARG A 77 4.90 7.03 11.73
N MET A 78 4.43 5.94 11.12
CA MET A 78 3.76 4.86 11.86
C MET A 78 4.66 4.22 12.91
N ARG A 79 5.94 3.98 12.58
CA ARG A 79 6.93 3.42 13.52
C ARG A 79 7.27 4.38 14.65
N THR A 80 7.44 5.66 14.33
CA THR A 80 7.88 6.68 15.29
C THR A 80 6.74 7.27 16.11
N GLY A 81 5.49 7.08 15.66
CA GLY A 81 4.32 7.75 16.23
C GLY A 81 4.24 9.24 15.90
N ASP A 82 5.04 9.72 14.94
CA ASP A 82 5.05 11.13 14.54
C ASP A 82 3.95 11.42 13.51
N PHE A 83 2.82 11.92 14.01
CA PHE A 83 1.67 12.34 13.20
C PHE A 83 1.51 13.88 13.15
N SER A 84 2.59 14.59 13.49
CA SER A 84 2.63 16.05 13.67
C SER A 84 2.78 16.81 12.36
#